data_AF-A0A956YZN6-F1
#
_entry.id   AF-A0A956YZN6-F1
#
_cell.length_a   1.000
_cell.length_b   1.000
_cell.length_c   1.000
_cell.angle_alpha   90.00
_cell.angle_beta   90.00
_cell.angle_gamma   90.00
#
_symmetry.space_group_name_H-M   'P 1'
#
loop_
_entity.id
_entity.type
_entity.pdbx_description
1 polymer ?
#
loop_
_entity_poly.entity_id
_entity_poly.type
_entity_poly.pdbx_seq_one_letter_code
_entity_poly.pdbx_strand_id
1 'polypeptide(L)'
;MNRVVTILPMLLALSVLSACGLAAPPSVPPSPSASAVQEETRTPIFPAEAYTPVYTPASAVVQIASGGKQVYLDSTLLLDVDQESPACSEVDKIIYSPTSDHFLVLLACFEGDNDAFLFPADGSDKRRITDTWDFVNYANVAWSPDGASIAYERINSCCADEIPESAPPQGLVRYDLANGQKTWLAGWTLTTMEWSPDRRWIAFHSGGRNREGALYLVESDGSALWQLDSATADTACARLNWSWEPSNWEDPKMSLWLSCEEQDGTGRLSYLINTAPDAAAPTDGAVQVSQSPSLSDTLLKYRVTGVRTDDVLNIRSGPGVAHPVIGEIRPDGTGVQITGDATELDTELWVPITYQGITGWVNSRYLELQPTH
;
A
#
# COMPACT_ATOMS: atom_id res chain seq x y z
N MET A 1 -53.70 5.64 -26.33
CA MET A 1 -53.58 6.29 -27.67
C MET A 1 -52.15 6.11 -28.13
N ASN A 2 -51.95 5.29 -29.17
CA ASN A 2 -50.66 4.96 -29.79
C ASN A 2 -50.14 6.07 -30.71
N ARG A 3 -48.81 6.18 -30.83
CA ARG A 3 -47.96 6.55 -32.01
C ARG A 3 -46.51 6.61 -31.49
N VAL A 4 -45.55 5.73 -31.79
CA VAL A 4 -44.93 5.26 -33.06
C VAL A 4 -44.35 6.38 -33.93
N VAL A 5 -43.01 6.44 -34.00
CA VAL A 5 -42.17 6.98 -35.10
C VAL A 5 -40.87 6.15 -35.07
N THR A 6 -40.64 5.11 -35.89
CA THR A 6 -40.30 4.99 -37.32
C THR A 6 -38.82 5.29 -37.65
N ILE A 7 -38.18 4.32 -38.30
CA ILE A 7 -36.76 4.19 -38.69
C ILE A 7 -36.58 4.42 -40.22
N LEU A 8 -35.35 4.80 -40.63
CA LEU A 8 -34.65 4.62 -41.95
C LEU A 8 -34.89 5.71 -43.04
N PRO A 9 -34.02 5.90 -44.09
CA PRO A 9 -32.81 5.13 -44.44
C PRO A 9 -31.55 5.87 -45.00
N MET A 10 -30.54 5.02 -45.18
CA MET A 10 -29.28 5.09 -45.93
C MET A 10 -29.41 5.52 -47.41
N LEU A 11 -28.43 6.27 -47.95
CA LEU A 11 -28.20 6.36 -49.40
C LEU A 11 -26.73 6.62 -49.77
N LEU A 12 -26.25 5.82 -50.72
CA LEU A 12 -24.94 5.81 -51.37
C LEU A 12 -24.61 7.13 -52.08
N ALA A 13 -23.31 7.45 -52.17
CA ALA A 13 -22.76 8.18 -53.30
C ALA A 13 -21.46 7.52 -53.79
N LEU A 14 -21.46 7.26 -55.10
CA LEU A 14 -20.41 6.62 -55.89
C LEU A 14 -19.18 7.52 -56.07
N SER A 15 -18.05 6.83 -56.26
CA SER A 15 -16.71 7.27 -56.65
C SER A 15 -16.62 8.21 -57.87
N VAL A 16 -15.66 9.15 -57.81
CA VAL A 16 -14.91 9.63 -58.99
C VAL A 16 -13.41 9.51 -58.67
N LEU A 17 -12.72 8.61 -59.37
CA LEU A 17 -11.26 8.56 -59.40
C LEU A 17 -10.73 9.74 -60.23
N SER A 18 -9.73 10.45 -59.69
CA SER A 18 -8.75 11.15 -60.51
C SER A 18 -7.38 10.95 -59.89
N ALA A 19 -6.47 10.35 -60.67
CA ALA A 19 -5.11 10.05 -60.29
C ALA A 19 -4.19 11.24 -60.60
N CYS A 20 -3.29 11.60 -59.68
CA CYS A 20 -1.94 12.04 -60.02
C CYS A 20 -1.03 12.16 -58.78
N GLY A 21 0.17 11.59 -58.88
CA GLY A 21 1.37 12.10 -58.20
C GLY A 21 1.76 11.48 -56.85
N LEU A 22 2.50 10.36 -56.89
CA LEU A 22 3.39 10.00 -55.79
C LEU A 22 4.51 11.05 -55.65
N ALA A 23 4.68 11.60 -54.46
CA ALA A 23 5.92 12.27 -54.05
C ALA A 23 6.52 11.48 -52.87
N ALA A 24 7.76 11.02 -53.04
CA ALA A 24 8.51 10.30 -52.01
C ALA A 24 8.86 11.22 -50.82
N PRO A 25 8.93 10.70 -49.59
CA PRO A 25 9.36 11.50 -48.44
C PRO A 25 10.86 11.85 -48.55
N PRO A 26 11.27 13.04 -48.08
CA PRO A 26 12.66 13.47 -48.13
C PRO A 26 13.54 12.60 -47.22
N SER A 27 14.70 12.21 -47.75
CA SER A 27 15.76 11.45 -47.07
C SER A 27 16.34 12.23 -45.88
N VAL A 28 16.33 11.62 -44.70
CA VAL A 28 17.03 12.09 -43.50
C VAL A 28 18.55 11.93 -43.72
N PRO A 29 19.37 12.99 -43.56
CA PRO A 29 20.82 12.86 -43.62
C PRO A 29 21.35 12.10 -42.39
N PRO A 30 22.39 11.26 -42.53
CA PRO A 30 22.94 10.52 -41.39
C PRO A 30 23.58 11.47 -40.37
N SER A 31 23.29 11.23 -39.08
CA SER A 31 23.94 11.91 -37.95
C SER A 31 25.47 11.74 -38.01
N PRO A 32 26.26 12.79 -37.72
CA PRO A 32 27.70 12.66 -37.65
C PRO A 32 28.10 11.77 -36.47
N SER A 33 28.91 10.77 -36.77
CA SER A 33 29.55 9.87 -35.81
C SER A 33 30.21 10.66 -34.68
N ALA A 34 29.87 10.34 -33.43
CA ALA A 34 30.56 10.86 -32.26
C ALA A 34 32.05 10.47 -32.37
N SER A 35 32.90 11.48 -32.57
CA SER A 35 34.35 11.30 -32.55
C SER A 35 34.80 11.02 -31.13
N ALA A 36 35.71 10.06 -31.01
CA ALA A 36 36.36 9.67 -29.76
C ALA A 36 36.95 10.88 -29.04
N VAL A 37 36.53 11.08 -27.79
CA VAL A 37 37.22 11.99 -26.88
C VAL A 37 38.50 11.28 -26.46
N GLN A 38 39.66 11.88 -26.79
CA GLN A 38 40.96 11.42 -26.30
C GLN A 38 41.04 11.65 -24.80
N GLU A 39 41.28 10.57 -24.06
CA GLU A 39 41.53 10.55 -22.63
C GLU A 39 42.95 11.07 -22.36
N GLU A 40 43.08 12.33 -21.94
CA GLU A 40 44.36 12.88 -21.51
C GLU A 40 44.75 12.26 -20.16
N THR A 41 45.77 11.40 -20.22
CA THR A 41 46.40 10.73 -19.09
C THR A 41 47.14 11.74 -18.21
N ARG A 42 46.65 11.98 -17.00
CA ARG A 42 47.41 12.61 -15.91
C ARG A 42 47.64 11.61 -14.78
N THR A 43 48.85 11.07 -14.71
CA THR A 43 49.49 10.57 -13.47
C THR A 43 50.54 11.60 -13.02
N PRO A 44 51.08 11.60 -11.78
CA PRO A 44 50.89 10.74 -10.58
C PRO A 44 50.66 11.59 -9.29
N ILE A 45 50.60 11.14 -8.03
CA ILE A 45 51.67 10.64 -7.13
C ILE A 45 50.99 10.23 -5.80
N PHE A 46 50.95 8.95 -5.46
CA PHE A 46 50.88 8.47 -4.06
C PHE A 46 51.68 7.17 -3.96
N PRO A 47 52.49 6.98 -2.89
CA PRO A 47 53.35 5.83 -2.76
C PRO A 47 52.54 4.55 -2.50
N ALA A 48 53.05 3.44 -3.02
CA ALA A 48 52.53 2.10 -2.81
C ALA A 48 52.73 1.68 -1.35
N GLU A 49 51.67 1.78 -0.54
CA GLU A 49 51.55 0.97 0.66
C GLU A 49 50.71 -0.26 0.33
N ALA A 50 51.32 -1.42 0.48
CA ALA A 50 50.67 -2.71 0.36
C ALA A 50 49.59 -2.82 1.44
N TYR A 51 48.34 -2.57 1.07
CA TYR A 51 47.21 -2.87 1.94
C TYR A 51 47.00 -4.38 1.94
N THR A 52 47.23 -4.97 3.10
CA THR A 52 46.82 -6.32 3.50
C THR A 52 45.33 -6.54 3.20
N PRO A 53 44.90 -7.77 2.88
CA PRO A 53 43.50 -8.04 2.55
C PRO A 53 42.61 -7.57 3.70
N VAL A 54 41.71 -6.64 3.41
CA VAL A 54 40.59 -6.35 4.29
C VAL A 54 39.78 -7.63 4.36
N TYR A 55 39.77 -8.26 5.52
CA TYR A 55 38.81 -9.31 5.83
C TYR A 55 37.42 -8.68 5.73
N THR A 56 36.76 -8.84 4.59
CA THR A 56 35.30 -8.73 4.52
C THR A 56 34.77 -9.78 5.47
N PRO A 57 34.09 -9.42 6.59
CA PRO A 57 33.29 -10.43 7.25
C PRO A 57 32.33 -10.94 6.17
N ALA A 58 32.32 -12.25 5.95
CA ALA A 58 31.30 -12.85 5.13
C ALA A 58 29.97 -12.38 5.73
N SER A 59 29.24 -11.51 5.04
CA SER A 59 27.89 -11.17 5.42
C SER A 59 27.18 -12.51 5.56
N ALA A 60 26.70 -12.82 6.77
CA ALA A 60 26.07 -14.10 7.05
C ALA A 60 25.03 -14.39 5.97
N VAL A 61 25.14 -15.54 5.32
CA VAL A 61 24.36 -15.83 4.11
C VAL A 61 23.15 -16.67 4.51
N VAL A 62 21.95 -16.15 4.27
CA VAL A 62 20.74 -16.95 4.40
C VAL A 62 20.64 -17.90 3.21
N GLN A 63 20.49 -19.20 3.49
CA GLN A 63 20.45 -20.26 2.50
C GLN A 63 19.19 -21.10 2.65
N ILE A 64 18.56 -21.43 1.52
CA ILE A 64 17.44 -22.37 1.47
C ILE A 64 17.98 -23.72 1.04
N ALA A 65 17.67 -24.76 1.80
CA ALA A 65 18.10 -26.13 1.56
C ALA A 65 16.92 -27.10 1.56
N SER A 66 17.22 -28.38 1.29
CA SER A 66 16.25 -29.47 1.31
C SER A 66 15.01 -29.20 0.44
N GLY A 67 15.20 -28.60 -0.73
CA GLY A 67 14.11 -28.30 -1.67
C GLY A 67 13.09 -27.29 -1.15
N GLY A 68 13.51 -26.29 -0.37
CA GLY A 68 12.59 -25.27 0.17
C GLY A 68 12.08 -25.55 1.58
N LYS A 69 12.62 -26.58 2.25
CA LYS A 69 12.12 -27.04 3.55
C LYS A 69 12.97 -26.59 4.74
N GLN A 70 14.16 -26.07 4.50
CA GLN A 70 15.04 -25.62 5.57
C GLN A 70 15.67 -24.28 5.24
N VAL A 71 15.71 -23.38 6.23
CA VAL A 71 16.41 -22.08 6.14
C VAL A 71 17.57 -22.09 7.10
N TYR A 72 18.76 -21.79 6.59
CA TYR A 72 20.00 -21.69 7.34
C TYR A 72 20.54 -20.27 7.31
N LEU A 73 21.20 -19.86 8.39
CA LEU A 73 22.14 -18.74 8.40
C LEU A 73 23.54 -19.30 8.61
N ASP A 74 24.36 -19.22 7.56
CA ASP A 74 25.62 -19.95 7.46
C ASP A 74 25.43 -21.46 7.73
N SER A 75 25.89 -21.97 8.87
CA SER A 75 25.72 -23.38 9.27
C SER A 75 24.59 -23.62 10.29
N THR A 76 23.91 -22.55 10.72
CA THR A 76 22.89 -22.62 11.76
C THR A 76 21.51 -22.78 11.14
N LEU A 77 20.80 -23.87 11.47
CA LEU A 77 19.41 -24.06 11.07
C LEU A 77 18.51 -23.08 11.82
N LEU A 78 17.81 -22.21 11.09
CA LEU A 78 16.88 -21.22 11.65
C LEU A 78 15.42 -21.70 11.63
N LEU A 79 15.03 -22.40 10.57
CA LEU A 79 13.66 -22.86 10.34
C LEU A 79 13.66 -24.24 9.69
N ASP A 80 12.94 -25.19 10.28
CA ASP A 80 12.57 -26.46 9.66
C ASP A 80 11.07 -26.44 9.36
N VAL A 81 10.73 -26.28 8.08
CA VAL A 81 9.35 -26.05 7.62
C VAL A 81 8.45 -27.24 7.94
N ASP A 82 8.96 -28.47 7.84
CA ASP A 82 8.16 -29.67 8.06
C ASP A 82 7.84 -29.91 9.55
N GLN A 83 8.53 -29.21 10.46
CA GLN A 83 8.29 -29.28 11.90
C GLN A 83 7.42 -28.12 12.42
N GLU A 84 7.44 -26.98 11.74
CA GLU A 84 6.89 -25.73 12.27
C GLU A 84 5.66 -25.21 11.50
N SER A 85 5.41 -25.74 10.31
CA SER A 85 4.32 -25.33 9.41
C SER A 85 3.58 -26.54 8.83
N PRO A 86 2.39 -26.33 8.23
CA PRO A 86 1.66 -27.41 7.54
C PRO A 86 2.53 -28.15 6.52
N ALA A 87 2.28 -29.45 6.32
CA ALA A 87 3.13 -30.30 5.48
C ALA A 87 3.26 -29.84 4.01
N CYS A 88 2.26 -29.11 3.52
CA CYS A 88 2.24 -28.51 2.19
C CYS A 88 3.11 -27.24 2.05
N SER A 89 3.60 -26.67 3.15
CA SER A 89 4.32 -25.41 3.15
C SER A 89 5.74 -25.57 2.59
N GLU A 90 6.18 -24.59 1.81
CA GLU A 90 7.56 -24.45 1.32
C GLU A 90 7.97 -22.98 1.32
N VAL A 91 9.28 -22.71 1.38
CA VAL A 91 9.79 -21.33 1.30
C VAL A 91 9.51 -20.75 -0.08
N ASP A 92 8.69 -19.70 -0.12
CA ASP A 92 8.37 -18.94 -1.32
C ASP A 92 9.36 -17.78 -1.53
N LYS A 93 9.53 -16.94 -0.50
CA LYS A 93 10.35 -15.73 -0.60
C LYS A 93 11.05 -15.37 0.71
N ILE A 94 12.25 -14.79 0.57
CA ILE A 94 12.95 -14.10 1.64
C ILE A 94 12.98 -12.61 1.32
N ILE A 95 12.53 -11.77 2.25
CA ILE A 95 12.44 -10.32 2.10
C ILE A 95 13.26 -9.63 3.18
N TYR A 96 14.39 -9.06 2.80
CA TYR A 96 15.23 -8.28 3.71
C TYR A 96 14.60 -6.89 3.97
N SER A 97 14.71 -6.44 5.21
CA SER A 97 14.45 -5.04 5.58
C SER A 97 15.38 -4.08 4.80
N PRO A 98 14.96 -2.83 4.52
CA PRO A 98 15.81 -1.84 3.87
C PRO A 98 17.12 -1.56 4.63
N THR A 99 17.08 -1.68 5.95
CA THR A 99 18.20 -1.54 6.89
C THR A 99 19.09 -2.79 6.98
N SER A 100 18.66 -3.91 6.39
CA SER A 100 19.35 -5.21 6.43
C SER A 100 19.60 -5.74 7.85
N ASP A 101 18.87 -5.25 8.86
CA ASP A 101 18.94 -5.69 10.25
C ASP A 101 17.91 -6.77 10.58
N HIS A 102 16.92 -6.97 9.69
CA HIS A 102 15.92 -8.04 9.74
C HIS A 102 15.65 -8.64 8.36
N PHE A 103 15.08 -9.83 8.33
CA PHE A 103 14.48 -10.44 7.14
C PHE A 103 13.24 -11.24 7.49
N LEU A 104 12.33 -11.32 6.52
CA LEU A 104 11.10 -12.10 6.57
C LEU A 104 11.26 -13.34 5.68
N VAL A 105 10.88 -14.50 6.19
CA VAL A 105 10.71 -15.73 5.42
C VAL A 105 9.22 -15.97 5.23
N LEU A 106 8.75 -15.93 4.00
CA LEU A 106 7.38 -16.27 3.61
C LEU A 106 7.34 -17.70 3.10
N LEU A 107 6.44 -18.48 3.66
CA LEU A 107 6.11 -19.82 3.23
C LEU A 107 4.78 -19.78 2.47
N ALA A 108 4.66 -20.57 1.41
CA ALA A 108 3.41 -20.77 0.68
C ALA A 108 2.94 -22.21 0.84
N CYS A 109 1.62 -22.42 0.95
CA CYS A 109 0.97 -23.70 0.76
C CYS A 109 -0.12 -23.57 -0.32
N PHE A 110 -0.31 -24.63 -1.10
CA PHE A 110 -1.26 -24.66 -2.23
C PHE A 110 -2.72 -24.34 -1.86
N GLU A 111 -3.09 -24.40 -0.58
CA GLU A 111 -4.43 -24.13 -0.06
C GLU A 111 -4.59 -22.71 0.51
N GLY A 112 -3.67 -21.79 0.19
CA GLY A 112 -3.76 -20.36 0.54
C GLY A 112 -3.41 -20.01 1.99
N ASP A 113 -3.31 -21.00 2.87
CA ASP A 113 -2.66 -20.86 4.17
C ASP A 113 -1.16 -20.62 3.95
N ASN A 114 -0.60 -19.68 4.71
CA ASN A 114 0.78 -19.29 4.55
C ASN A 114 1.40 -18.97 5.90
N ASP A 115 2.71 -19.02 5.99
CA ASP A 115 3.41 -18.68 7.22
C ASP A 115 4.46 -17.63 6.96
N ALA A 116 4.59 -16.70 7.90
CA ALA A 116 5.58 -15.64 7.83
C ALA A 116 6.42 -15.65 9.11
N PHE A 117 7.72 -15.84 8.96
CA PHE A 117 8.68 -15.84 10.07
C PHE A 117 9.64 -14.67 9.93
N LEU A 118 9.72 -13.85 10.98
CA LEU A 118 10.62 -12.73 11.12
C LEU A 118 11.87 -13.14 11.89
N PHE A 119 13.00 -12.70 11.37
CA PHE A 119 14.32 -12.89 11.98
C PHE A 119 15.07 -11.55 12.00
N PRO A 120 15.78 -11.21 13.08
CA PRO A 120 16.93 -10.32 13.01
C PRO A 120 18.02 -10.90 12.09
N ALA A 121 18.91 -10.05 11.59
CA ALA A 121 19.96 -10.42 10.65
C ALA A 121 20.96 -11.44 11.21
N ASP A 122 21.08 -11.54 12.54
CA ASP A 122 21.89 -12.55 13.21
C ASP A 122 21.18 -13.90 13.42
N GLY A 123 19.91 -14.01 12.99
CA GLY A 123 19.09 -15.22 13.10
C GLY A 123 18.58 -15.51 14.52
N SER A 124 18.81 -14.61 15.48
CA SER A 124 18.25 -14.72 16.84
C SER A 124 16.75 -14.44 16.86
N ASP A 125 16.13 -14.42 18.04
CA ASP A 125 14.75 -13.96 18.29
C ASP A 125 13.73 -14.22 17.15
N LYS A 126 13.63 -15.48 16.70
CA LYS A 126 12.68 -15.91 15.67
C LYS A 126 11.26 -15.62 16.14
N ARG A 127 10.48 -14.92 15.32
CA ARG A 127 9.06 -14.61 15.58
C ARG A 127 8.19 -15.08 14.43
N ARG A 128 7.08 -15.76 14.73
CA ARG A 128 6.03 -16.02 13.75
C ARG A 128 5.12 -14.80 13.69
N ILE A 129 4.95 -14.20 12.51
CA ILE A 129 4.01 -13.09 12.29
C ILE A 129 2.60 -13.64 12.06
N THR A 130 2.46 -14.76 11.35
CA THR A 130 1.16 -15.38 11.09
C THR A 130 0.58 -16.07 12.33
N ASP A 131 -0.74 -16.10 12.41
CA ASP A 131 -1.50 -16.88 13.39
C ASP A 131 -2.80 -17.37 12.73
N THR A 132 -3.59 -18.15 13.46
CA THR A 132 -4.92 -18.61 13.02
C THR A 132 -5.77 -17.41 12.59
N TRP A 133 -6.22 -17.40 11.34
CA TRP A 133 -7.01 -16.31 10.74
C TRP A 133 -6.24 -15.00 10.52
N ASP A 134 -4.93 -14.97 10.71
CA ASP A 134 -4.08 -13.81 10.53
C ASP A 134 -2.90 -14.18 9.61
N PHE A 135 -3.25 -14.40 8.34
CA PHE A 135 -2.32 -14.80 7.29
C PHE A 135 -1.83 -13.58 6.50
N VAL A 136 -0.65 -13.68 5.88
CA VAL A 136 -0.02 -12.61 5.13
C VAL A 136 -0.21 -12.88 3.64
N ASN A 137 -0.93 -12.03 2.90
CA ASN A 137 -0.95 -12.16 1.45
C ASN A 137 0.47 -11.93 0.89
N TYR A 138 1.05 -12.96 0.28
CA TYR A 138 2.42 -12.93 -0.24
C TYR A 138 2.64 -11.88 -1.34
N ALA A 139 1.57 -11.43 -2.01
CA ALA A 139 1.63 -10.38 -3.03
C ALA A 139 1.70 -8.96 -2.43
N ASN A 140 1.22 -8.75 -1.20
CA ASN A 140 1.00 -7.43 -0.61
C ASN A 140 1.67 -7.34 0.76
N VAL A 141 2.99 -7.27 0.78
CA VAL A 141 3.82 -7.10 1.99
C VAL A 141 5.01 -6.19 1.69
N ALA A 142 5.22 -5.20 2.55
CA ALA A 142 6.28 -4.20 2.38
C ALA A 142 6.83 -3.72 3.74
N TRP A 143 8.14 -3.56 3.80
CA TRP A 143 8.82 -2.95 4.94
C TRP A 143 8.64 -1.43 4.96
N SER A 144 8.53 -0.84 6.14
CA SER A 144 8.73 0.60 6.29
C SER A 144 10.16 0.97 5.88
N PRO A 145 10.39 2.20 5.36
CA PRO A 145 11.72 2.62 4.91
C PRO A 145 12.83 2.55 5.97
N ASP A 146 12.50 2.63 7.26
CA ASP A 146 13.43 2.48 8.37
C ASP A 146 13.54 1.04 8.92
N GLY A 147 12.84 0.07 8.34
CA GLY A 147 12.84 -1.31 8.80
C GLY A 147 12.13 -1.56 10.13
N ALA A 148 11.53 -0.53 10.76
CA ALA A 148 10.90 -0.67 12.08
C ALA A 148 9.49 -1.28 12.03
N SER A 149 8.90 -1.42 10.85
CA SER A 149 7.55 -1.95 10.68
C SER A 149 7.38 -2.71 9.36
N ILE A 150 6.36 -3.54 9.30
CA ILE A 150 5.92 -4.22 8.08
C ILE A 150 4.45 -3.83 7.86
N ALA A 151 4.11 -3.39 6.66
CA ALA A 151 2.71 -3.34 6.21
C ALA A 151 2.42 -4.59 5.39
N TYR A 152 1.26 -5.20 5.61
CA TYR A 152 0.82 -6.34 4.82
C TYR A 152 -0.70 -6.38 4.69
N GLU A 153 -1.19 -7.01 3.63
CA GLU A 153 -2.60 -7.39 3.54
C GLU A 153 -2.83 -8.67 4.33
N ARG A 154 -3.60 -8.56 5.42
CA ARG A 154 -4.11 -9.69 6.16
C ARG A 154 -5.22 -10.38 5.38
N ILE A 155 -5.06 -11.67 5.18
CA ILE A 155 -6.10 -12.56 4.66
C ILE A 155 -6.46 -13.61 5.71
N ASN A 156 -7.63 -14.20 5.56
CA ASN A 156 -8.09 -15.33 6.35
C ASN A 156 -7.98 -16.56 5.44
N SER A 157 -7.84 -17.76 6.01
CA SER A 157 -7.72 -19.00 5.24
C SER A 157 -8.80 -19.05 4.15
N CYS A 158 -8.40 -19.25 2.89
CA CYS A 158 -9.35 -19.30 1.78
C CYS A 158 -10.16 -20.61 1.76
N CYS A 159 -9.79 -21.58 2.61
CA CYS A 159 -10.36 -22.93 2.67
C CYS A 159 -11.13 -23.22 3.96
N ALA A 160 -11.35 -22.22 4.81
CA ALA A 160 -12.22 -22.40 5.97
C ALA A 160 -13.69 -22.24 5.58
N ASP A 161 -14.48 -23.27 5.90
CA ASP A 161 -15.93 -23.27 5.67
C ASP A 161 -16.65 -22.16 6.46
N GLU A 162 -16.14 -21.82 7.65
CA GLU A 162 -16.67 -20.76 8.51
C GLU A 162 -15.54 -19.98 9.18
N ILE A 163 -15.50 -18.66 8.96
CA ILE A 163 -14.61 -17.74 9.67
C ILE A 163 -15.31 -17.38 10.99
N PRO A 164 -14.71 -17.63 12.17
CA PRO A 164 -15.34 -17.29 13.42
C PRO A 164 -15.47 -15.77 13.55
N GLU A 165 -16.53 -15.29 14.20
CA GLU A 165 -16.71 -13.86 14.51
C GLU A 165 -15.48 -13.25 15.19
N SER A 166 -14.79 -14.01 16.05
CA SER A 166 -13.58 -13.58 16.73
C SER A 166 -12.34 -13.45 15.84
N ALA A 167 -12.41 -13.83 14.56
CA ALA A 167 -11.32 -13.67 13.63
C ALA A 167 -10.97 -12.18 13.48
N PRO A 168 -9.67 -11.84 13.39
CA PRO A 168 -9.28 -10.47 13.15
C PRO A 168 -9.73 -10.02 11.75
N PRO A 169 -10.02 -8.72 11.56
CA PRO A 169 -10.49 -8.21 10.28
C PRO A 169 -9.39 -8.29 9.20
N GLN A 170 -9.79 -8.69 7.99
CA GLN A 170 -8.95 -8.72 6.78
C GLN A 170 -8.62 -7.31 6.27
N GLY A 171 -7.59 -7.20 5.44
CA GLY A 171 -7.17 -5.95 4.79
C GLY A 171 -5.80 -5.46 5.27
N LEU A 172 -5.51 -4.17 5.09
CA LEU A 172 -4.19 -3.58 5.40
C LEU A 172 -3.92 -3.57 6.91
N VAL A 173 -2.79 -4.16 7.30
CA VAL A 173 -2.29 -4.22 8.67
C VAL A 173 -0.84 -3.72 8.72
N ARG A 174 -0.51 -2.99 9.78
CA ARG A 174 0.89 -2.67 10.14
C ARG A 174 1.31 -3.51 11.35
N TYR A 175 2.45 -4.19 11.24
CA TYR A 175 3.13 -4.89 12.32
C TYR A 175 4.32 -4.05 12.81
N ASP A 176 4.35 -3.74 14.10
CA ASP A 176 5.45 -3.02 14.75
C ASP A 176 6.49 -4.01 15.31
N LEU A 177 7.75 -3.86 14.90
CA LEU A 177 8.81 -4.80 15.29
C LEU A 177 9.24 -4.66 16.75
N ALA A 178 9.04 -3.51 17.39
CA ALA A 178 9.52 -3.29 18.75
C ALA A 178 8.69 -4.06 19.78
N ASN A 179 7.39 -4.20 19.54
CA ASN A 179 6.46 -4.82 20.50
C ASN A 179 5.57 -5.92 19.90
N GLY A 180 5.64 -6.18 18.60
CA GLY A 180 4.81 -7.16 17.91
C GLY A 180 3.35 -6.74 17.73
N GLN A 181 3.02 -5.46 17.95
CA GLN A 181 1.66 -4.95 17.84
C GLN A 181 1.21 -4.93 16.38
N LYS A 182 0.00 -5.43 16.15
CA LYS A 182 -0.70 -5.35 14.85
C LYS A 182 -1.76 -4.28 14.90
N THR A 183 -1.66 -3.31 14.00
CA THR A 183 -2.64 -2.23 13.84
C THR A 183 -3.36 -2.41 12.52
N TRP A 184 -4.68 -2.58 12.55
CA TRP A 184 -5.49 -2.69 11.35
C TRP A 184 -5.81 -1.29 10.82
N LEU A 185 -5.51 -1.04 9.54
CA LEU A 185 -5.54 0.29 8.92
C LEU A 185 -6.71 0.43 7.95
N ALA A 186 -7.01 -0.62 7.19
CA ALA A 186 -8.09 -0.59 6.20
C ALA A 186 -8.60 -2.00 5.85
N GLY A 187 -9.85 -2.12 5.42
CA GLY A 187 -10.57 -3.39 5.25
C GLY A 187 -10.80 -3.86 3.82
N TRP A 188 -10.28 -3.14 2.83
CA TRP A 188 -10.40 -3.57 1.43
C TRP A 188 -9.36 -4.63 1.08
N THR A 189 -9.63 -5.40 0.03
CA THR A 189 -8.56 -6.13 -0.66
C THR A 189 -7.63 -5.12 -1.31
N LEU A 190 -6.33 -5.43 -1.39
CA LEU A 190 -5.34 -4.53 -1.98
C LEU A 190 -4.91 -5.03 -3.36
N THR A 191 -4.85 -4.13 -4.34
CA THR A 191 -4.18 -4.46 -5.62
C THR A 191 -2.72 -4.02 -5.63
N THR A 192 -2.38 -3.00 -4.85
CA THR A 192 -1.01 -2.51 -4.66
C THR A 192 -0.94 -1.66 -3.39
N MET A 193 0.26 -1.57 -2.81
CA MET A 193 0.59 -0.83 -1.60
C MET A 193 2.03 -0.35 -1.68
N GLU A 194 2.29 0.87 -1.18
CA GLU A 194 3.64 1.42 -1.10
C GLU A 194 3.79 2.39 0.09
N TRP A 195 4.85 2.23 0.86
CA TRP A 195 5.21 3.17 1.92
C TRP A 195 5.78 4.46 1.32
N SER A 196 5.42 5.61 1.89
CA SER A 196 6.12 6.84 1.57
C SER A 196 7.55 6.81 2.11
N PRO A 197 8.53 7.42 1.40
CA PRO A 197 9.92 7.44 1.83
C PRO A 197 10.15 8.20 3.15
N ASP A 198 9.24 9.11 3.52
CA ASP A 198 9.27 9.83 4.80
C ASP A 198 8.64 9.04 5.96
N ARG A 199 8.16 7.80 5.72
CA ARG A 199 7.55 6.86 6.69
C ARG A 199 6.19 7.28 7.24
N ARG A 200 5.69 8.43 6.81
CA ARG A 200 4.45 8.99 7.31
C ARG A 200 3.23 8.30 6.73
N TRP A 201 3.31 7.87 5.48
CA TRP A 201 2.16 7.39 4.74
C TRP A 201 2.33 5.96 4.26
N ILE A 202 1.19 5.30 4.10
CA ILE A 202 1.06 4.12 3.26
C ILE A 202 0.02 4.47 2.20
N ALA A 203 0.42 4.47 0.93
CA ALA A 203 -0.52 4.56 -0.18
C ALA A 203 -0.93 3.15 -0.59
N PHE A 204 -2.21 2.97 -0.92
CA PHE A 204 -2.69 1.70 -1.44
C PHE A 204 -3.86 1.90 -2.38
N HIS A 205 -4.04 0.97 -3.31
CA HIS A 205 -5.21 0.94 -4.16
C HIS A 205 -6.13 -0.20 -3.73
N SER A 206 -7.41 0.12 -3.49
CA SER A 206 -8.40 -0.89 -3.10
C SER A 206 -8.85 -1.71 -4.32
N GLY A 207 -8.90 -3.02 -4.15
CA GLY A 207 -9.54 -3.97 -5.07
C GLY A 207 -10.80 -4.59 -4.45
N GLY A 208 -11.68 -5.13 -5.28
CA GLY A 208 -12.87 -5.88 -4.86
C GLY A 208 -13.82 -6.18 -6.02
N ARG A 209 -14.58 -7.28 -5.94
CA ARG A 209 -15.50 -7.70 -7.03
C ARG A 209 -16.71 -6.79 -7.23
N ASN A 210 -17.05 -5.95 -6.24
CA ASN A 210 -18.33 -5.25 -6.15
C ASN A 210 -18.21 -3.73 -5.92
N ARG A 211 -16.99 -3.16 -5.93
CA ARG A 211 -16.77 -1.70 -5.90
C ARG A 211 -15.72 -1.31 -6.92
N GLU A 212 -16.00 -0.19 -7.57
CA GLU A 212 -15.04 0.67 -8.28
C GLU A 212 -13.86 0.95 -7.34
N GLY A 213 -12.64 0.51 -7.71
CA GLY A 213 -11.43 0.68 -6.90
C GLY A 213 -11.11 2.16 -6.66
N ALA A 214 -10.37 2.49 -5.62
CA ALA A 214 -9.95 3.87 -5.39
C ALA A 214 -8.54 3.91 -4.81
N LEU A 215 -7.87 5.03 -5.02
CA LEU A 215 -6.56 5.31 -4.44
C LEU A 215 -6.76 5.89 -3.05
N TYR A 216 -6.07 5.32 -2.07
CA TYR A 216 -6.10 5.74 -0.69
C TYR A 216 -4.72 6.08 -0.16
N LEU A 217 -4.70 6.95 0.83
CA LEU A 217 -3.55 7.28 1.66
C LEU A 217 -3.94 7.07 3.12
N VAL A 218 -3.09 6.45 3.93
CA VAL A 218 -3.31 6.32 5.38
C VAL A 218 -2.06 6.82 6.11
N GLU A 219 -2.25 7.54 7.23
CA GLU A 219 -1.13 7.80 8.16
C GLU A 219 -0.63 6.44 8.66
N SER A 220 0.67 6.24 8.73
CA SER A 220 1.27 4.94 9.08
C SER A 220 1.00 4.52 10.52
N ASP A 221 0.51 5.43 11.37
CA ASP A 221 0.01 5.14 12.71
C ASP A 221 -1.49 4.77 12.74
N GLY A 222 -2.19 4.87 11.61
CA GLY A 222 -3.62 4.59 11.47
C GLY A 222 -4.54 5.71 11.96
N SER A 223 -4.01 6.88 12.33
CA SER A 223 -4.79 7.99 12.89
C SER A 223 -5.78 8.60 11.90
N ALA A 224 -5.52 8.47 10.60
CA ALA A 224 -6.40 8.94 9.56
C ALA A 224 -6.19 8.21 8.23
N LEU A 225 -7.28 8.10 7.47
CA LEU A 225 -7.35 7.52 6.13
C LEU A 225 -8.02 8.51 5.19
N TRP A 226 -7.49 8.63 3.97
CA TRP A 226 -8.00 9.45 2.89
C TRP A 226 -8.25 8.64 1.64
N GLN A 227 -9.43 8.85 1.05
CA GLN A 227 -9.65 8.52 -0.36
C GLN A 227 -9.07 9.67 -1.19
N LEU A 228 -7.97 9.40 -1.88
CA LEU A 228 -7.23 10.38 -2.68
C LEU A 228 -7.91 10.62 -4.02
N ASP A 229 -8.34 9.56 -4.69
CA ASP A 229 -9.03 9.65 -5.97
C ASP A 229 -9.96 8.45 -6.18
N SER A 230 -11.24 8.73 -6.47
CA SER A 230 -12.25 7.72 -6.82
C SER A 230 -12.23 7.36 -8.31
N ALA A 231 -11.62 8.20 -9.16
CA ALA A 231 -11.53 7.96 -10.60
C ALA A 231 -10.52 6.85 -10.96
N THR A 232 -9.75 6.35 -9.98
CA THR A 232 -8.84 5.22 -10.22
C THR A 232 -9.55 3.87 -10.33
N ALA A 233 -10.87 3.86 -10.12
CA ALA A 233 -11.75 2.71 -10.28
C ALA A 233 -11.63 2.05 -11.64
N ASP A 234 -11.54 2.87 -12.68
CA ASP A 234 -11.54 2.44 -14.07
C ASP A 234 -10.12 2.25 -14.63
N THR A 235 -9.10 2.85 -14.01
CA THR A 235 -7.71 2.90 -14.52
C THR A 235 -6.82 1.77 -14.00
N ALA A 236 -7.34 0.91 -13.10
CA ALA A 236 -6.62 -0.26 -12.59
C ALA A 236 -5.19 0.07 -12.12
N CYS A 237 -5.08 1.00 -11.17
CA CYS A 237 -3.79 1.41 -10.60
C CYS A 237 -2.94 0.19 -10.24
N ALA A 238 -1.91 -0.07 -11.05
CA ALA A 238 -1.15 -1.30 -10.97
C ALA A 238 0.14 -1.12 -10.17
N ARG A 239 0.69 0.10 -10.17
CA ARG A 239 1.93 0.45 -9.47
C ARG A 239 1.82 1.82 -8.87
N LEU A 240 2.17 1.89 -7.60
CA LEU A 240 2.39 3.14 -6.88
C LEU A 240 3.88 3.44 -6.86
N ASN A 241 4.22 4.72 -6.99
CA ASN A 241 5.60 5.16 -6.91
C ASN A 241 5.69 6.53 -6.22
N TRP A 242 6.69 6.69 -5.38
CA TRP A 242 6.98 7.93 -4.69
C TRP A 242 8.19 8.61 -5.31
N SER A 243 8.08 9.92 -5.57
CA SER A 243 9.20 10.73 -6.04
C SER A 243 9.35 12.00 -5.20
N TRP A 244 10.61 12.37 -4.95
CA TRP A 244 10.94 13.70 -4.48
C TRP A 244 11.28 14.57 -5.69
N GLU A 245 10.53 15.63 -5.93
CA GLU A 245 10.72 16.53 -7.08
C GLU A 245 10.83 17.98 -6.62
N PRO A 246 11.69 18.81 -7.22
CA PRO A 246 11.77 20.23 -6.87
C PRO A 246 10.47 20.96 -7.21
N SER A 247 9.98 21.80 -6.29
CA SER A 247 8.71 22.53 -6.37
C SER A 247 8.68 23.57 -7.49
N ASN A 248 9.85 24.13 -7.83
CA ASN A 248 10.08 24.98 -8.99
C ASN A 248 11.61 25.06 -9.26
N TRP A 249 12.00 25.62 -10.41
CA TRP A 249 13.40 25.70 -10.84
C TRP A 249 14.13 26.95 -10.32
N GLU A 250 13.41 27.94 -9.77
CA GLU A 250 13.97 29.22 -9.31
C GLU A 250 14.34 29.18 -7.80
N ASP A 251 13.66 28.34 -7.00
CA ASP A 251 13.83 28.05 -5.58
C ASP A 251 13.35 26.61 -5.27
N PRO A 252 14.24 25.60 -5.40
CA PRO A 252 13.84 24.19 -5.34
C PRO A 252 13.62 23.72 -3.89
N LYS A 253 12.39 23.87 -3.39
CA LYS A 253 11.93 23.08 -2.23
C LYS A 253 11.56 21.68 -2.73
N MET A 254 12.01 20.63 -2.05
CA MET A 254 11.64 19.28 -2.47
C MET A 254 10.17 19.01 -2.14
N SER A 255 9.41 18.48 -3.08
CA SER A 255 8.02 18.07 -2.91
C SER A 255 7.93 16.56 -3.02
N LEU A 256 7.15 15.95 -2.15
CA LEU A 256 6.85 14.52 -2.22
C LEU A 256 5.62 14.31 -3.11
N TRP A 257 5.79 13.52 -4.15
CA TRP A 257 4.75 13.15 -5.09
C TRP A 257 4.47 11.66 -5.00
N LEU A 258 3.19 11.31 -5.16
CA LEU A 258 2.73 9.95 -5.40
C LEU A 258 2.25 9.86 -6.84
N SER A 259 2.67 8.83 -7.55
CA SER A 259 2.12 8.51 -8.87
C SER A 259 1.46 7.14 -8.89
N CYS A 260 0.37 7.05 -9.63
CA CYS A 260 -0.32 5.83 -9.97
C CYS A 260 -0.11 5.54 -11.45
N GLU A 261 0.53 4.42 -11.77
CA GLU A 261 0.78 3.96 -13.14
C GLU A 261 -0.16 2.80 -13.51
N GLU A 262 -0.73 2.89 -14.71
CA GLU A 262 -1.58 1.84 -15.28
C GLU A 262 -0.75 0.62 -15.71
N GLN A 263 -1.37 -0.56 -15.76
CA GLN A 263 -0.68 -1.83 -16.01
C GLN A 263 0.03 -1.88 -17.38
N ASP A 264 -0.53 -1.22 -18.40
CA ASP A 264 0.02 -1.14 -19.75
C ASP A 264 0.98 0.03 -19.96
N GLY A 265 1.21 0.85 -18.92
CA GLY A 265 2.06 2.03 -18.94
C GLY A 265 1.51 3.20 -19.76
N THR A 266 0.25 3.16 -20.17
CA THR A 266 -0.35 4.20 -21.03
C THR A 266 -0.80 5.44 -20.26
N GLY A 267 -1.00 5.31 -18.94
CA GLY A 267 -1.44 6.40 -18.06
C GLY A 267 -0.59 6.50 -16.79
N ARG A 268 -0.32 7.74 -16.39
CA ARG A 268 0.25 8.08 -15.07
C ARG A 268 -0.50 9.26 -14.47
N LEU A 269 -1.21 9.02 -13.37
CA LEU A 269 -1.76 10.07 -12.52
C LEU A 269 -0.72 10.44 -11.45
N SER A 270 -0.62 11.71 -11.08
CA SER A 270 0.37 12.18 -10.10
C SER A 270 -0.25 13.19 -9.14
N TYR A 271 0.08 13.03 -7.87
CA TYR A 271 -0.53 13.74 -6.75
C TYR A 271 0.60 14.34 -5.90
N LEU A 272 0.54 15.65 -5.65
CA LEU A 272 1.43 16.31 -4.70
C LEU A 272 0.97 15.98 -3.28
N ILE A 273 1.82 15.28 -2.51
CA ILE A 273 1.49 14.77 -1.17
C ILE A 273 2.12 15.58 -0.05
N ASN A 274 3.27 16.23 -0.23
CA ASN A 274 3.85 17.14 0.77
C ASN A 274 4.83 18.10 0.09
N THR A 275 5.08 19.25 0.71
CA THR A 275 6.21 20.14 0.37
C THR A 275 7.23 20.10 1.50
N ALA A 276 8.53 20.16 1.18
CA ALA A 276 9.60 20.13 2.17
C ALA A 276 9.54 21.39 3.04
N PRO A 277 9.85 21.28 4.35
CA PRO A 277 9.91 22.43 5.22
C PRO A 277 11.01 23.41 4.76
N ASP A 278 10.72 24.71 4.79
CA ASP A 278 11.65 25.77 4.39
C ASP A 278 12.97 25.70 5.18
N ALA A 279 14.10 25.65 4.47
CA ALA A 279 15.44 25.56 5.07
C ALA A 279 15.90 26.82 5.85
N ALA A 280 15.02 27.79 6.09
CA ALA A 280 15.37 29.11 6.61
C ALA A 280 14.49 29.64 7.76
N ALA A 281 13.73 28.77 8.46
CA ALA A 281 13.03 29.22 9.66
C ALA A 281 14.00 29.26 10.87
N PRO A 282 14.17 30.41 11.55
CA PRO A 282 15.02 30.50 12.73
C PRO A 282 14.42 29.66 13.87
N THR A 283 15.25 28.86 14.53
CA THR A 283 14.88 28.05 15.70
C THR A 283 14.59 28.95 16.89
N ASP A 284 13.33 29.31 17.07
CA ASP A 284 12.79 29.64 18.38
C ASP A 284 11.37 29.06 18.51
N GLY A 285 11.15 28.33 19.60
CA GLY A 285 9.86 27.89 20.15
C GLY A 285 8.73 27.46 19.20
N ALA A 286 8.42 26.16 19.23
CA ALA A 286 7.24 25.49 18.67
C ALA A 286 7.22 25.35 17.13
N VAL A 287 7.58 24.15 16.69
CA VAL A 287 7.35 23.65 15.33
C VAL A 287 5.85 23.71 15.03
N GLN A 288 5.41 24.71 14.28
CA GLN A 288 4.12 24.68 13.61
C GLN A 288 4.30 23.94 12.29
N VAL A 289 3.81 22.71 12.25
CA VAL A 289 3.68 21.90 11.02
C VAL A 289 2.60 22.56 10.16
N SER A 290 2.97 23.21 9.06
CA SER A 290 2.03 23.88 8.16
C SER A 290 2.75 24.11 6.82
N GLN A 291 2.41 23.47 5.69
CA GLN A 291 1.08 23.09 5.22
C GLN A 291 1.12 21.72 4.51
N SER A 292 0.23 20.80 4.91
CA SER A 292 -0.15 19.62 4.13
C SER A 292 -0.64 20.03 2.74
N PRO A 293 -0.58 19.18 1.71
CA PRO A 293 -1.43 19.38 0.55
C PRO A 293 -2.88 19.49 1.01
N SER A 294 -3.64 20.38 0.41
CA SER A 294 -5.09 20.30 0.46
C SER A 294 -5.50 19.09 -0.37
N LEU A 295 -5.44 17.91 0.26
CA LEU A 295 -6.21 16.76 -0.17
C LEU A 295 -7.67 17.23 -0.22
N SER A 296 -8.36 16.93 -1.32
CA SER A 296 -9.76 17.34 -1.51
C SER A 296 -10.56 17.14 -0.22
N ASP A 297 -11.39 18.11 0.16
CA ASP A 297 -12.31 18.02 1.32
C ASP A 297 -13.25 16.81 1.24
N THR A 298 -13.21 16.04 0.15
CA THR A 298 -13.89 14.77 -0.10
C THR A 298 -13.33 13.58 0.69
N LEU A 299 -12.88 13.79 1.94
CA LEU A 299 -13.00 12.70 2.90
C LEU A 299 -14.49 12.43 3.07
N LEU A 300 -14.99 11.25 2.69
CA LEU A 300 -16.32 10.81 3.11
C LEU A 300 -16.27 10.59 4.63
N LYS A 301 -16.38 11.70 5.36
CA LYS A 301 -16.61 11.71 6.79
C LYS A 301 -18.08 11.46 7.00
N TYR A 302 -18.38 10.77 8.07
CA TYR A 302 -19.73 10.51 8.49
C TYR A 302 -19.96 11.22 9.81
N ARG A 303 -21.20 11.67 9.99
CA ARG A 303 -21.72 12.08 11.28
C ARG A 303 -22.64 11.01 11.82
N VAL A 304 -22.76 10.95 13.14
CA VAL A 304 -23.75 10.12 13.79
C VAL A 304 -25.15 10.69 13.51
N THR A 305 -26.10 9.81 13.20
CA THR A 305 -27.51 10.13 13.00
C THR A 305 -28.37 9.06 13.66
N GLY A 306 -29.62 9.39 14.00
CA GLY A 306 -30.57 8.40 14.54
C GLY A 306 -30.28 7.86 15.95
N VAL A 307 -29.26 8.38 16.64
CA VAL A 307 -28.97 8.07 18.06
C VAL A 307 -29.63 9.13 18.95
N ARG A 308 -30.23 8.71 20.07
CA ARG A 308 -30.88 9.64 21.01
C ARG A 308 -29.85 10.50 21.73
N THR A 309 -30.22 11.72 22.13
CA THR A 309 -29.31 12.67 22.79
C THR A 309 -28.80 12.21 24.16
N ASP A 310 -29.45 11.23 24.78
CA ASP A 310 -29.09 10.59 26.05
C ASP A 310 -28.41 9.22 25.88
N ASP A 311 -28.02 8.87 24.65
CA ASP A 311 -27.45 7.57 24.27
C ASP A 311 -26.14 7.77 23.48
N VAL A 312 -25.51 6.66 23.06
CA VAL A 312 -24.26 6.66 22.28
C VAL A 312 -24.31 5.63 21.15
N LEU A 313 -23.53 5.88 20.09
CA LEU A 313 -23.22 4.86 19.10
C LEU A 313 -22.02 4.03 19.59
N ASN A 314 -22.24 2.75 19.87
CA ASN A 314 -21.19 1.84 20.29
C ASN A 314 -20.26 1.49 19.12
N ILE A 315 -18.95 1.66 19.32
CA ILE A 315 -17.88 1.11 18.48
C ILE A 315 -17.54 -0.28 19.03
N ARG A 316 -17.64 -1.31 18.18
CA ARG A 316 -17.45 -2.72 18.57
C ARG A 316 -16.16 -3.30 17.97
N SER A 317 -15.64 -4.35 18.59
CA SER A 317 -14.42 -5.02 18.12
C SER A 317 -14.60 -5.80 16.82
N GLY A 318 -15.85 -6.06 16.41
CA GLY A 318 -16.22 -6.78 15.19
C GLY A 318 -17.64 -6.41 14.74
N PRO A 319 -18.05 -6.83 13.54
CA PRO A 319 -19.38 -6.55 13.00
C PRO A 319 -20.44 -7.29 13.81
N GLY A 320 -21.46 -6.60 14.31
CA GLY A 320 -22.60 -7.23 15.01
C GLY A 320 -22.67 -6.92 16.49
N VAL A 321 -23.85 -7.12 17.08
CA VAL A 321 -24.12 -6.79 18.50
C VAL A 321 -23.48 -7.76 19.49
N ALA A 322 -23.04 -8.94 19.04
CA ALA A 322 -22.38 -9.94 19.86
C ALA A 322 -20.95 -9.54 20.26
N HIS A 323 -20.32 -8.64 19.50
CA HIS A 323 -18.95 -8.20 19.76
C HIS A 323 -18.84 -7.22 20.93
N PRO A 324 -17.77 -7.30 21.75
CA PRO A 324 -17.47 -6.33 22.79
C PRO A 324 -17.47 -4.88 22.29
N VAL A 325 -17.95 -3.97 23.13
CA VAL A 325 -17.83 -2.51 22.93
C VAL A 325 -16.42 -2.08 23.33
N ILE A 326 -15.75 -1.36 22.44
CA ILE A 326 -14.37 -0.89 22.60
C ILE A 326 -14.24 0.64 22.51
N GLY A 327 -15.35 1.32 22.24
CA GLY A 327 -15.42 2.77 22.19
C GLY A 327 -16.86 3.25 21.99
N GLU A 328 -17.07 4.55 22.09
CA GLU A 328 -18.39 5.17 21.99
C GLU A 328 -18.29 6.49 21.21
N ILE A 329 -19.32 6.78 20.40
CA ILE A 329 -19.46 8.03 19.66
C ILE A 329 -20.71 8.72 20.15
N ARG A 330 -20.59 10.01 20.49
CA ARG A 330 -21.75 10.81 20.90
C ARG A 330 -22.75 10.97 19.74
N PRO A 331 -24.03 11.25 20.04
CA PRO A 331 -25.06 11.46 19.01
C PRO A 331 -24.77 12.60 18.03
N ASP A 332 -23.96 13.58 18.45
CA ASP A 332 -23.48 14.71 17.64
C ASP A 332 -22.05 14.49 17.10
N GLY A 333 -21.52 13.27 17.19
CA GLY A 333 -20.20 12.91 16.71
C GLY A 333 -20.06 13.14 15.19
N THR A 334 -18.94 13.72 14.80
CA THR A 334 -18.61 14.04 13.40
C THR A 334 -17.19 13.57 13.07
N GLY A 335 -16.86 13.45 11.78
CA GLY A 335 -15.53 13.02 11.36
C GLY A 335 -15.28 11.52 11.48
N VAL A 336 -16.32 10.69 11.56
CA VAL A 336 -16.20 9.23 11.48
C VAL A 336 -15.72 8.84 10.10
N GLN A 337 -14.64 8.05 10.00
CA GLN A 337 -14.12 7.58 8.73
C GLN A 337 -14.49 6.11 8.55
N ILE A 338 -15.13 5.75 7.43
CA ILE A 338 -15.32 4.34 7.06
C ILE A 338 -14.02 3.85 6.41
N THR A 339 -13.47 2.76 6.92
CA THR A 339 -12.12 2.27 6.55
C THR A 339 -12.14 0.96 5.78
N GLY A 340 -13.30 0.46 5.37
CA GLY A 340 -13.41 -0.83 4.70
C GLY A 340 -14.80 -1.12 4.16
N ASP A 341 -14.93 -2.32 3.60
CA ASP A 341 -16.22 -2.81 3.09
C ASP A 341 -17.21 -3.11 4.21
N ALA A 342 -18.49 -2.94 3.88
CA ALA A 342 -19.57 -3.29 4.81
C ALA A 342 -19.73 -4.82 4.89
N THR A 343 -20.00 -5.32 6.09
CA THR A 343 -20.39 -6.70 6.34
C THR A 343 -21.88 -6.72 6.68
N GLU A 344 -22.65 -7.57 6.00
CA GLU A 344 -24.06 -7.80 6.31
C GLU A 344 -24.19 -8.94 7.32
N LEU A 345 -24.83 -8.66 8.46
CA LEU A 345 -25.15 -9.64 9.50
C LEU A 345 -26.60 -9.43 9.93
N ASP A 346 -27.40 -10.50 9.87
CA ASP A 346 -28.82 -10.48 10.25
C ASP A 346 -29.61 -9.32 9.61
N THR A 347 -29.37 -9.03 8.32
CA THR A 347 -29.96 -7.91 7.56
C THR A 347 -29.55 -6.50 8.03
N GLU A 348 -28.64 -6.40 9.00
CA GLU A 348 -27.99 -5.15 9.37
C GLU A 348 -26.64 -5.01 8.65
N LEU A 349 -26.32 -3.80 8.22
CA LEU A 349 -25.02 -3.48 7.63
C LEU A 349 -24.09 -2.89 8.68
N TRP A 350 -22.95 -3.54 8.88
CA TRP A 350 -21.89 -3.09 9.76
C TRP A 350 -20.72 -2.59 8.93
N VAL A 351 -20.17 -1.45 9.29
CA VAL A 351 -19.02 -0.85 8.59
C VAL A 351 -17.87 -0.67 9.57
N PRO A 352 -16.64 -0.97 9.15
CA PRO A 352 -15.50 -0.67 9.96
C PRO A 352 -15.19 0.82 9.85
N ILE A 353 -14.82 1.41 10.99
CA ILE A 353 -14.56 2.83 11.12
C ILE A 353 -13.31 3.10 11.93
N THR A 354 -12.73 4.28 11.69
CA THR A 354 -11.83 4.94 12.63
C THR A 354 -12.47 6.22 13.13
N TYR A 355 -12.43 6.43 14.45
CA TYR A 355 -12.93 7.62 15.12
C TYR A 355 -12.06 7.94 16.33
N GLN A 356 -11.42 9.13 16.32
CA GLN A 356 -10.55 9.60 17.41
C GLN A 356 -9.46 8.58 17.81
N GLY A 357 -8.88 7.88 16.82
CA GLY A 357 -7.85 6.85 17.04
C GLY A 357 -8.38 5.49 17.49
N ILE A 358 -9.70 5.33 17.67
CA ILE A 358 -10.33 4.03 17.90
C ILE A 358 -10.75 3.45 16.56
N THR A 359 -10.27 2.24 16.26
CA THR A 359 -10.68 1.49 15.08
C THR A 359 -11.54 0.30 15.48
N GLY A 360 -12.72 0.17 14.87
CA GLY A 360 -13.70 -0.85 15.19
C GLY A 360 -14.88 -0.83 14.23
N TRP A 361 -16.04 -1.35 14.64
CA TRP A 361 -17.22 -1.52 13.80
C TRP A 361 -18.43 -0.82 14.38
N VAL A 362 -19.24 -0.22 13.51
CA VAL A 362 -20.51 0.39 13.88
C VAL A 362 -21.60 -0.03 12.89
N ASN A 363 -22.85 -0.01 13.32
CA ASN A 363 -23.97 -0.23 12.42
C ASN A 363 -24.15 1.02 11.53
N SER A 364 -24.10 0.82 10.21
CA SER A 364 -24.10 1.89 9.21
C SER A 364 -25.40 2.71 9.20
N ARG A 365 -26.51 2.19 9.74
CA ARG A 365 -27.78 2.92 9.84
C ARG A 365 -27.70 4.18 10.70
N TYR A 366 -26.68 4.27 11.55
CA TYR A 366 -26.42 5.43 12.41
C TYR A 366 -25.36 6.37 11.83
N LEU A 367 -24.90 6.13 10.60
CA LEU A 367 -23.96 6.99 9.92
C LEU A 367 -24.64 7.66 8.72
N GLU A 368 -24.38 8.94 8.58
CA GLU A 368 -24.80 9.71 7.42
C GLU A 368 -23.63 10.52 6.90
N LEU A 369 -23.52 10.62 5.57
CA LEU A 369 -22.47 11.39 4.94
C LEU A 369 -22.49 12.83 5.48
N GLN A 370 -21.33 13.26 5.99
CA GLN A 370 -21.13 14.61 6.48
C GLN A 370 -20.98 15.54 5.27
N PRO A 371 -21.80 16.61 5.15
CA PRO A 371 -21.64 17.59 4.10
C PRO A 371 -20.26 18.23 4.18
N THR A 372 -19.55 18.28 3.05
CA THR A 372 -18.36 19.11 2.89
C THR A 372 -18.83 20.55 2.71
N HIS A 373 -18.26 21.49 3.46
CA HIS A 373 -18.66 22.90 3.47
C HIS A 373 -17.75 23.77 2.63
#